data_AF-A0A8X6WJI7-F1
#
_entry.id   AF-A0A8X6WJI7-F1
#
_cell.length_a   1.000
_cell.length_b   1.000
_cell.length_c   1.000
_cell.angle_alpha   90.00
_cell.angle_beta   90.00
_cell.angle_gamma   90.00
#
_symmetry.space_group_name_H-M   'P 1'
#
loop_
_entity.id
_entity.type
_entity.pdbx_description
1 polymer ?
#
loop_
_entity_poly.entity_id
_entity_poly.type
_entity_poly.pdbx_seq_one_letter_code
_entity_poly.pdbx_strand_id
1 'polypeptide(L)'
;MSQVRQTFEQRKRILTWYWKFENISEVYRHLRQQYKTELPACSSNASLHNKFKTYGTIKDMHKGRSGWPRTSTSETSSVAVLESFTLVLASHCTRGTCMNKASVDRIFQRTKCKIYESQQLLHTLNKNDADRRIQFCEWYLTQVEYHGNFVSLGMWSLLLMWLLQERGTQK
;
A
#
# COMPACT_ATOMS: atom_id res chain seq x y z
N MET A 1 19.01 31.78 14.08
CA MET A 1 19.56 32.28 12.81
C MET A 1 19.42 31.19 11.76
N SER A 2 18.62 31.39 10.70
CA SER A 2 18.48 30.38 9.64
C SER A 2 19.78 30.31 8.85
N GLN A 3 20.42 29.14 8.81
CA GLN A 3 21.59 28.95 7.96
C GLN A 3 21.15 29.05 6.49
N VAL A 4 21.72 29.99 5.76
CA VAL A 4 21.54 30.09 4.30
C VAL A 4 22.00 28.76 3.68
N ARG A 5 21.05 28.02 3.10
CA ARG A 5 21.31 26.66 2.60
C ARG A 5 22.06 26.78 1.27
N GLN A 6 23.30 26.29 1.23
CA GLN A 6 24.09 26.25 -0.01
C GLN A 6 23.37 25.45 -1.09
N THR A 7 23.35 25.97 -2.31
CA THR A 7 22.85 25.27 -3.49
C THR A 7 23.78 24.09 -3.84
N PHE A 8 23.26 23.12 -4.60
CA PHE A 8 24.03 21.95 -5.00
C PHE A 8 25.30 22.33 -5.80
N GLU A 9 25.19 23.30 -6.71
CA GLU A 9 26.30 23.80 -7.51
C GLU A 9 27.39 24.47 -6.67
N GLN A 10 27.01 25.25 -5.66
CA GLN A 10 27.95 25.85 -4.71
C GLN A 10 28.75 24.78 -3.98
N ARG A 11 28.07 23.74 -3.49
CA ARG A 11 28.72 22.62 -2.78
C ARG A 11 29.69 21.85 -3.66
N LYS A 12 29.34 21.63 -4.93
CA LYS A 12 30.22 20.97 -5.90
C LYS A 12 31.51 21.77 -6.09
N ARG A 13 31.40 23.09 -6.31
CA ARG A 13 32.56 23.99 -6.46
C ARG A 13 33.43 24.06 -5.21
N ILE A 14 32.82 24.12 -4.02
CA ILE A 14 33.53 24.04 -2.74
C ILE A 14 34.40 22.78 -2.72
N LEU A 15 33.83 21.62 -3.07
CA LEU A 15 34.55 20.35 -3.06
C LEU A 15 35.70 20.33 -4.09
N THR A 16 35.48 20.89 -5.28
CA THR A 16 36.53 21.04 -6.30
C THR A 16 37.71 21.87 -5.80
N TRP A 17 37.46 22.97 -5.08
CA TRP A 17 38.54 23.76 -4.49
C TRP A 17 39.22 23.05 -3.32
N TYR A 18 38.48 22.30 -2.50
CA TYR A 18 39.08 21.45 -1.48
C TYR A 18 40.08 20.46 -2.06
N TRP A 19 39.73 19.83 -3.18
CA TRP A 19 40.63 18.92 -3.90
C TRP A 19 41.86 19.63 -4.48
N LYS A 20 41.71 20.89 -4.90
CA LYS A 20 42.80 21.66 -5.51
C LYS A 20 43.80 22.21 -4.50
N PHE A 21 43.32 22.70 -3.36
CA PHE A 21 44.14 23.47 -2.41
C PHE A 21 44.40 22.74 -1.10
N GLU A 22 43.61 21.71 -0.78
CA GLU A 22 43.64 20.97 0.50
C GLU A 22 43.59 21.85 1.77
N ASN A 23 43.26 23.14 1.63
CA ASN A 23 43.29 24.15 2.68
C ASN A 23 41.96 24.91 2.75
N ILE A 24 41.32 24.87 3.92
CA ILE A 24 40.01 25.49 4.18
C ILE A 24 40.04 27.01 3.95
N SER A 25 41.13 27.67 4.34
CA SER A 25 41.28 29.13 4.23
C SER A 25 41.31 29.59 2.77
N GLU A 26 41.99 28.83 1.91
CA GLU A 26 42.05 29.10 0.47
C GLU A 26 40.70 28.87 -0.22
N VAL A 27 40.02 27.78 0.15
CA VAL A 27 38.65 27.52 -0.32
C VAL A 27 37.72 28.69 0.06
N TYR A 28 37.84 29.23 1.27
CA TYR A 28 37.03 30.37 1.71
C TYR A 28 37.36 31.65 0.96
N ARG A 29 38.65 31.93 0.70
CA ARG A 29 39.09 33.08 -0.09
C ARG A 29 38.45 33.07 -1.47
N HIS A 30 38.49 31.93 -2.16
CA HIS A 30 37.88 31.77 -3.49
C HIS A 30 36.35 31.82 -3.44
N LEU A 31 35.73 31.24 -2.41
CA LEU A 31 34.28 31.32 -2.20
C LEU A 31 33.82 32.77 -2.04
N ARG A 32 34.56 33.56 -1.26
CA ARG A 32 34.26 34.97 -1.00
C ARG A 32 34.40 35.81 -2.26
N GLN A 33 35.45 35.56 -3.03
CA GLN A 33 35.69 36.25 -4.30
C GLN A 33 34.60 35.95 -5.33
N GLN A 34 34.16 34.69 -5.42
CA GLN A 34 33.20 34.27 -6.45
C GLN A 34 31.76 34.66 -6.13
N TYR A 35 31.32 34.49 -4.88
CA TYR A 35 29.89 34.58 -4.56
C TYR A 35 29.46 35.94 -3.99
N LYS A 36 30.37 36.83 -3.55
CA LYS A 36 30.09 38.19 -3.02
C LYS A 36 28.89 38.30 -2.04
N THR A 37 28.45 37.19 -1.46
CA THR A 37 27.22 37.03 -0.66
C THR A 37 27.63 36.50 0.71
N GLU A 38 26.78 36.65 1.72
CA GLU A 38 26.96 36.03 3.03
C GLU A 38 27.22 34.52 2.87
N LEU A 39 28.45 34.14 3.21
CA LEU A 39 28.89 32.77 3.10
C LEU A 39 28.46 31.99 4.35
N PRO A 40 28.06 30.73 4.18
CA PRO A 40 27.87 29.84 5.31
C PRO A 40 29.17 29.72 6.10
N ALA A 41 29.02 29.60 7.43
CA ALA A 41 30.13 29.49 8.36
C ALA A 41 31.14 28.40 7.92
N CYS A 42 32.44 28.60 8.19
CA CYS A 42 33.51 27.68 7.82
C CYS A 42 33.26 26.23 8.28
N SER A 43 32.57 26.05 9.41
CA SER A 43 32.15 24.74 9.93
C SER A 43 31.19 23.98 8.99
N SER A 44 30.36 24.70 8.23
CA SER A 44 29.47 24.10 7.21
C SER A 44 30.25 23.55 6.01
N ASN A 45 31.36 24.17 5.64
CA ASN A 45 32.21 23.69 4.53
C ASN A 45 33.08 22.51 4.97
N ALA A 46 33.63 22.54 6.18
CA ALA A 46 34.37 21.42 6.74
C ALA A 46 33.46 20.19 6.94
N SER A 47 32.24 20.40 7.45
CA SER A 47 31.25 19.31 7.57
C SER A 47 30.80 18.78 6.21
N LEU A 48 30.74 19.61 5.16
CA LEU A 48 30.48 19.16 3.79
C LEU A 48 31.59 18.24 3.28
N HIS A 49 32.85 18.62 3.48
CA HIS A 49 34.01 17.80 3.11
C HIS A 49 34.00 16.47 3.88
N ASN A 50 33.79 16.50 5.19
CA ASN A 50 33.71 15.29 6.02
C ASN A 50 32.55 14.40 5.57
N LYS A 51 31.38 14.98 5.27
CA LYS A 51 30.22 14.24 4.75
C LYS A 51 30.54 13.56 3.41
N PHE A 52 31.25 14.24 2.52
CA PHE A 52 31.68 13.64 1.26
C PHE A 52 32.69 12.52 1.50
N LYS A 53 33.67 12.70 2.39
CA LYS A 53 34.64 11.66 2.76
C LYS A 53 33.98 10.42 3.37
N THR A 54 32.96 10.60 4.21
CA THR A 54 32.27 9.49 4.89
C THR A 54 31.24 8.79 3.98
N TYR A 55 30.46 9.54 3.19
CA TYR A 55 29.29 9.00 2.49
C TYR A 55 29.38 9.05 0.95
N GLY A 56 30.43 9.67 0.40
CA GLY A 56 30.61 9.86 -1.05
C GLY A 56 29.57 10.77 -1.70
N THR A 57 28.84 11.57 -0.92
CA THR A 57 27.67 12.32 -1.41
C THR A 57 27.61 13.76 -0.91
N ILE A 58 27.26 14.64 -1.83
CA ILE A 58 27.06 16.08 -1.59
C ILE A 58 25.56 16.37 -1.29
N LYS A 59 24.67 15.46 -1.71
CA LYS A 59 23.22 15.60 -1.52
C LYS A 59 22.83 15.44 -0.06
N ASP A 60 21.78 16.14 0.35
CA ASP A 60 21.16 15.91 1.65
C ASP A 60 20.45 14.56 1.64
N MET A 61 21.05 13.54 2.27
CA MET A 61 20.50 12.19 2.25
C MET A 61 19.51 11.92 3.39
N HIS A 62 19.28 12.90 4.29
CA HIS A 62 18.54 12.71 5.54
C HIS A 62 19.05 11.53 6.42
N LYS A 63 20.22 10.97 6.11
CA LYS A 63 20.86 9.89 6.86
C LYS A 63 21.14 10.36 8.29
N GLY A 64 20.63 9.62 9.27
CA GLY A 64 20.74 9.97 10.69
C GLY A 64 19.70 10.97 11.19
N ARG A 65 18.82 11.50 10.34
CA ARG A 65 17.61 12.19 10.80
C ARG A 65 16.55 11.13 11.05
N SER A 66 16.29 10.83 12.32
CA SER A 66 15.12 10.04 12.69
C SER A 66 13.87 10.86 12.37
N GLY A 67 13.09 10.39 11.40
CA GLY A 67 11.70 10.84 11.29
C GLY A 67 10.93 10.44 12.54
N TRP A 68 9.80 11.10 12.80
CA TRP A 68 8.93 10.69 13.90
C TRP A 68 8.41 9.26 13.63
N PRO A 69 8.57 8.31 14.57
CA PRO A 69 8.11 6.95 14.37
C PRO A 69 6.60 6.95 14.16
N ARG A 70 6.14 6.30 13.08
CA ARG A 70 4.71 6.14 12.81
C ARG A 70 4.15 5.04 13.71
N THR A 71 3.65 5.42 14.87
CA THR A 71 3.05 4.50 15.86
C THR A 71 1.77 3.84 15.36
N SER A 72 0.98 4.55 14.55
CA SER A 72 -0.30 4.05 14.04
C SER A 72 -0.18 3.11 12.83
N THR A 73 1.01 2.77 12.36
CA THR A 73 1.20 1.92 11.16
C THR A 73 2.34 0.93 11.40
N SER A 74 2.46 0.45 12.63
CA SER A 74 3.41 -0.60 12.98
C SER A 74 2.98 -1.93 12.36
N GLU A 75 3.95 -2.84 12.19
CA GLU A 75 3.68 -4.18 11.68
C GLU A 75 2.60 -4.90 12.50
N THR A 76 2.71 -4.82 13.84
CA THR A 76 1.72 -5.37 14.79
C THR A 76 0.32 -4.81 14.58
N SER A 77 0.18 -3.49 14.40
CA SER A 77 -1.13 -2.88 14.11
C SER A 77 -1.67 -3.29 12.75
N SER A 78 -0.80 -3.51 11.76
CA SER A 78 -1.22 -3.91 10.43
C SER A 78 -1.73 -5.35 10.41
N VAL A 79 -1.11 -6.25 11.18
CA VAL A 79 -1.58 -7.63 11.36
C VAL A 79 -2.94 -7.63 12.05
N ALA A 80 -3.12 -6.89 13.14
CA ALA A 80 -4.41 -6.80 13.83
C ALA A 80 -5.53 -6.25 12.93
N VAL A 81 -5.23 -5.25 12.08
CA VAL A 81 -6.21 -4.74 11.09
C VAL A 81 -6.54 -5.79 10.04
N LEU A 82 -5.56 -6.55 9.54
CA LEU A 82 -5.78 -7.62 8.57
C LEU A 82 -6.52 -8.83 9.16
N GLU A 83 -6.24 -9.20 10.41
CA GLU A 83 -6.98 -10.27 11.10
C GLU A 83 -8.43 -9.87 11.38
N SER A 84 -8.67 -8.59 11.71
CA SER A 84 -10.03 -8.06 11.85
C SER A 84 -10.78 -7.91 10.52
N PHE A 85 -10.08 -8.04 9.38
CA PHE A 85 -10.66 -7.95 8.05
C PHE A 85 -11.31 -9.28 7.67
N THR A 86 -12.46 -9.57 8.28
CA THR A 86 -13.17 -10.84 8.14
C THR A 86 -14.37 -10.81 7.19
N LEU A 87 -14.54 -9.76 6.36
CA LEU A 87 -15.16 -9.83 5.01
C LEU A 87 -15.82 -8.52 4.54
N VAL A 88 -16.11 -7.52 5.39
CA VAL A 88 -16.89 -6.36 4.92
C VAL A 88 -16.52 -5.05 5.64
N LEU A 89 -15.96 -4.11 4.87
CA LEU A 89 -15.71 -2.69 5.16
C LEU A 89 -14.63 -2.29 6.19
N ALA A 90 -13.84 -1.29 5.79
CA ALA A 90 -12.85 -0.60 6.62
C ALA A 90 -13.43 -0.01 7.93
N SER A 91 -14.73 0.30 7.97
CA SER A 91 -15.41 0.78 9.18
C SER A 91 -15.46 -0.28 10.29
N HIS A 92 -15.59 -1.56 9.96
CA HIS A 92 -15.54 -2.64 10.95
C HIS A 92 -14.15 -2.78 11.56
N CYS A 93 -13.10 -2.67 10.75
CA CYS A 93 -11.72 -2.66 11.22
C CYS A 93 -11.46 -1.50 12.20
N THR A 94 -11.98 -0.30 11.96
CA THR A 94 -11.81 0.83 12.90
C THR A 94 -12.43 0.56 14.27
N ARG A 95 -13.58 -0.13 14.32
CA ARG A 95 -14.24 -0.49 15.58
C ARG A 95 -13.52 -1.62 16.31
N GLY A 96 -12.99 -2.61 15.58
CA GLY A 96 -12.25 -3.73 16.16
C GLY A 96 -10.84 -3.36 16.64
N THR A 97 -10.19 -2.38 16.02
CA THR A 97 -8.79 -2.00 16.30
C THR A 97 -8.63 -0.67 17.02
N CYS A 98 -9.72 0.07 17.27
CA CYS A 98 -9.72 1.42 17.85
C CYS A 98 -8.84 2.44 17.08
N MET A 99 -8.60 2.19 15.79
CA MET A 99 -7.77 3.03 14.94
C MET A 99 -8.63 4.05 14.18
N ASN A 100 -8.06 5.23 13.91
CA ASN A 100 -8.68 6.17 12.98
C ASN A 100 -8.78 5.54 11.59
N LYS A 101 -9.90 5.76 10.89
CA LYS A 101 -10.13 5.36 9.50
C LYS A 101 -8.97 5.73 8.58
N ALA A 102 -8.42 6.94 8.70
CA ALA A 102 -7.29 7.37 7.88
C ALA A 102 -6.03 6.49 8.08
N SER A 103 -5.83 5.95 9.27
CA SER A 103 -4.72 5.02 9.53
C SER A 103 -5.00 3.64 8.95
N VAL A 104 -6.23 3.15 9.07
CA VAL A 104 -6.68 1.88 8.46
C VAL A 104 -6.58 1.94 6.94
N ASP A 105 -7.00 3.04 6.31
CA ASP A 105 -6.90 3.24 4.86
C ASP A 105 -5.44 3.24 4.38
N ARG A 106 -4.52 3.88 5.13
CA ARG A 106 -3.08 3.83 4.83
C ARG A 106 -2.52 2.41 4.98
N ILE A 107 -2.99 1.64 5.95
CA ILE A 107 -2.60 0.23 6.10
C ILE A 107 -3.05 -0.55 4.87
N PHE A 108 -4.32 -0.42 4.44
CA PHE A 108 -4.81 -1.11 3.24
C PHE A 108 -4.06 -0.72 1.97
N GLN A 109 -3.74 0.57 1.79
CA GLN A 109 -2.92 1.01 0.66
C GLN A 109 -1.52 0.39 0.67
N ARG A 110 -0.90 0.29 1.85
CA ARG A 110 0.43 -0.30 2.02
C ARG A 110 0.42 -1.82 1.80
N THR A 111 -0.58 -2.51 2.34
CA THR A 111 -0.71 -3.97 2.22
C THR A 111 -1.29 -4.40 0.88
N LYS A 112 -1.65 -3.45 0.00
CA LYS A 112 -2.28 -3.68 -1.31
C LYS A 112 -3.57 -4.49 -1.21
N CYS A 113 -4.26 -4.42 -0.07
CA CYS A 113 -5.54 -5.10 0.10
C CYS A 113 -6.61 -4.30 -0.64
N LYS A 114 -7.18 -4.89 -1.69
CA LYS A 114 -8.31 -4.30 -2.41
C LYS A 114 -9.59 -4.70 -1.71
N ILE A 115 -10.31 -3.69 -1.20
CA ILE A 115 -11.67 -3.88 -0.70
C ILE A 115 -12.54 -4.07 -1.94
N TYR A 116 -12.97 -5.30 -2.17
CA TYR A 116 -14.04 -5.57 -3.12
C TYR A 116 -15.35 -5.27 -2.38
N GLU A 117 -16.23 -4.47 -3.00
CA GLU A 117 -17.60 -4.31 -2.50
C GLU A 117 -18.20 -5.70 -2.43
N SER A 118 -18.52 -6.16 -1.22
CA SER A 118 -19.12 -7.46 -1.02
C SER A 118 -20.38 -7.51 -1.88
N GLN A 119 -20.43 -8.45 -2.83
CA GLN A 119 -21.62 -8.68 -3.63
C GLN A 119 -22.77 -8.94 -2.65
N GLN A 120 -23.69 -7.98 -2.56
CA GLN A 120 -24.87 -8.13 -1.73
C GLN A 120 -25.59 -9.38 -2.24
N LEU A 121 -25.59 -10.42 -1.41
CA LEU A 121 -26.30 -11.65 -1.72
C LEU A 121 -27.78 -11.25 -1.85
N LEU A 122 -28.35 -11.34 -3.05
CA LEU A 122 -29.72 -10.88 -3.34
C LEU A 122 -30.77 -11.56 -2.45
N HIS A 123 -30.46 -12.76 -1.94
CA HIS A 123 -31.28 -13.48 -0.98
C HIS A 123 -30.42 -14.12 0.11
N THR A 124 -30.85 -14.00 1.35
CA THR A 124 -30.27 -14.74 2.48
C THR A 124 -30.44 -16.23 2.25
N LEU A 125 -29.33 -16.97 2.20
CA LEU A 125 -29.38 -18.42 2.08
C LEU A 125 -29.88 -19.04 3.36
N ASN A 126 -30.84 -19.95 3.26
CA ASN A 126 -31.23 -20.80 4.37
C ASN A 126 -30.12 -21.84 4.64
N LYS A 127 -30.08 -22.37 5.87
CA LYS A 127 -29.07 -23.32 6.34
C LYS A 127 -28.96 -24.57 5.43
N ASN A 128 -30.06 -24.98 4.81
CA ASN A 128 -30.14 -26.17 3.97
C ASN A 128 -30.05 -25.85 2.47
N ASP A 129 -29.92 -24.58 2.07
CA ASP A 129 -29.88 -24.19 0.66
C ASP A 129 -28.56 -24.60 0.00
N ALA A 130 -27.47 -24.66 0.76
CA ALA A 130 -26.19 -25.15 0.26
C ALA A 130 -26.33 -26.61 -0.22
N ASP A 131 -26.89 -27.48 0.62
CA ASP A 131 -27.06 -28.90 0.31
C ASP A 131 -28.00 -29.10 -0.89
N ARG A 132 -29.12 -28.37 -0.93
CA ARG A 132 -30.07 -28.44 -2.05
C ARG A 132 -29.45 -27.98 -3.36
N ARG A 133 -28.61 -26.94 -3.32
CA ARG A 133 -27.89 -26.44 -4.51
C ARG A 133 -26.85 -27.45 -4.98
N ILE A 134 -26.12 -28.08 -4.07
CA ILE A 134 -25.15 -29.13 -4.40
C ILE A 134 -25.88 -30.32 -5.06
N GLN A 135 -26.96 -30.80 -4.45
CA GLN A 135 -27.77 -31.89 -4.99
C GLN A 135 -28.31 -31.58 -6.38
N PHE A 136 -28.79 -30.35 -6.60
CA PHE A 136 -29.23 -29.91 -7.92
C PHE A 136 -28.10 -29.92 -8.94
N CYS A 137 -26.92 -29.39 -8.57
CA CYS A 137 -25.76 -29.37 -9.45
C CYS A 137 -25.29 -30.79 -9.81
N GLU A 138 -25.18 -31.69 -8.83
CA GLU A 138 -24.80 -33.08 -9.05
C GLU A 138 -25.78 -33.82 -9.96
N TRP A 139 -27.08 -33.63 -9.72
CA TRP A 139 -28.13 -34.16 -10.59
C TRP A 139 -28.03 -33.59 -12.00
N TYR A 140 -27.87 -32.28 -12.15
CA TYR A 140 -27.77 -31.62 -13.45
C TYR A 140 -26.58 -32.13 -14.26
N LEU A 141 -25.42 -32.25 -13.61
CA LEU A 141 -24.21 -32.80 -14.25
C LEU A 141 -24.44 -34.24 -14.73
N THR A 142 -25.08 -35.07 -13.90
CA THR A 142 -25.45 -36.44 -14.28
C THR A 142 -26.35 -36.47 -15.51
N GLN A 143 -27.32 -35.54 -15.61
CA GLN A 143 -28.21 -35.46 -16.76
C GLN A 143 -27.50 -34.97 -18.03
N VAL A 144 -26.56 -34.04 -17.90
CA VAL A 144 -25.73 -33.57 -19.02
C VAL A 144 -24.82 -34.67 -19.57
N GLU A 145 -24.24 -35.49 -18.69
CA GLU A 145 -23.39 -36.62 -19.09
C GLU A 145 -24.20 -37.72 -19.78
N TYR A 146 -25.39 -38.04 -19.26
CA TYR A 146 -26.24 -39.10 -19.81
C TYR A 146 -26.95 -38.68 -21.11
N HIS A 147 -27.26 -37.39 -21.26
CA HIS A 147 -27.93 -36.84 -22.43
C HIS A 147 -27.06 -35.76 -23.08
N GLY A 148 -26.32 -36.11 -24.14
CA GLY A 148 -25.40 -35.19 -24.84
C GLY A 148 -26.02 -33.89 -25.39
N ASN A 149 -27.35 -33.80 -25.49
CA ASN A 149 -28.10 -32.61 -25.94
C ASN A 149 -28.97 -31.98 -24.82
N PHE A 150 -28.75 -32.33 -23.55
CA PHE A 150 -29.58 -31.86 -22.42
C PHE A 150 -29.63 -30.33 -22.30
N VAL A 151 -28.47 -29.68 -22.48
CA VAL A 151 -28.34 -28.22 -22.41
C VAL A 151 -29.10 -27.53 -23.54
N SER A 152 -29.13 -28.14 -24.74
CA SER A 152 -29.84 -27.60 -25.91
C SER A 152 -31.35 -27.86 -25.91
N LEU A 153 -31.82 -28.88 -25.18
CA LEU A 153 -33.24 -29.18 -24.98
C LEU A 153 -33.87 -28.35 -23.86
N GLY A 154 -33.05 -27.67 -23.05
CA GLY A 154 -33.48 -26.76 -22.00
C GLY A 154 -34.14 -25.50 -22.56
N MET A 155 -35.43 -25.57 -22.92
CA MET A 155 -36.28 -24.39 -22.86
C MET A 155 -36.31 -23.93 -21.40
N TRP A 156 -35.63 -22.83 -21.10
CA TRP A 156 -35.64 -22.14 -19.80
C TRP A 156 -36.99 -21.46 -19.54
N SER A 157 -38.10 -22.20 -19.63
CA SER A 157 -39.41 -21.69 -19.25
C SER A 157 -39.67 -22.02 -17.79
N LEU A 158 -40.23 -21.04 -17.07
CA LEU A 158 -40.64 -21.13 -15.66
C LEU A 158 -41.52 -22.37 -15.34
N LEU A 159 -42.12 -22.97 -16.37
CA LEU A 159 -42.98 -24.15 -16.30
C LEU A 159 -42.22 -25.45 -15.96
N LEU A 160 -40.95 -25.58 -16.36
CA LEU A 160 -40.16 -26.78 -16.07
C LEU A 160 -39.68 -26.82 -14.61
N MET A 161 -39.38 -25.65 -14.02
CA MET A 161 -39.10 -25.55 -12.58
C MET A 161 -40.32 -25.93 -11.74
N TRP A 162 -41.53 -25.56 -12.19
CA TRP A 162 -42.77 -25.91 -11.52
C TRP A 162 -43.03 -27.44 -11.55
N LEU A 163 -42.79 -28.09 -12.70
CA LEU A 163 -42.90 -29.55 -12.85
C LEU A 163 -41.89 -30.35 -12.00
N LEU A 164 -40.71 -29.80 -11.73
CA LEU A 164 -39.73 -30.43 -10.83
C LEU A 164 -40.11 -30.27 -9.36
N GLN A 165 -40.76 -29.15 -9.00
CA GLN A 165 -41.30 -28.92 -7.65
C GLN A 165 -42.42 -29.92 -7.30
N GLU A 166 -43.30 -30.24 -8.25
CA GLU A 166 -44.43 -31.18 -8.04
C GLU A 166 -44.02 -32.65 -7.93
N ARG A 167 -42.90 -33.06 -8.51
CA ARG A 167 -42.41 -34.44 -8.39
C ARG A 167 -41.68 -34.71 -7.07
N GLY A 168 -41.23 -33.67 -6.37
CA GLY A 168 -40.60 -33.78 -5.06
C GLY A 168 -41.56 -34.01 -3.88
N THR A 169 -42.87 -33.83 -4.10
CA THR A 169 -43.92 -33.92 -3.07
C THR A 169 -44.71 -35.23 -3.09
N GLN A 170 -44.36 -36.20 -3.95
CA GLN A 170 -44.92 -37.56 -3.92
C GLN A 170 -43.99 -38.57 -3.25
N LYS A 171 -43.74 -38.37 -1.96
CA LYS A 171 -43.34 -39.42 -1.02
C LYS A 171 -44.13 -39.28 0.26
#